data_AF-A0A4V2YM99-F1
#
_entry.id   AF-A0A4V2YM99-F1
#
_cell.length_a   1.000
_cell.length_b   1.000
_cell.length_c   1.000
_cell.angle_alpha   90.00
_cell.angle_beta   90.00
_cell.angle_gamma   90.00
#
_symmetry.space_group_name_H-M   'P 1'
#
loop_
_entity.id
_entity.type
_entity.pdbx_description
1 polymer ?
#
loop_
_entity_poly.entity_id
_entity_poly.type
_entity_poly.pdbx_seq_one_letter_code
_entity_poly.pdbx_strand_id
1 'polypeptide(L)'
;MHNTISQRHALPGSSLKGVVRATAGLLLGTDNPVVAEVFGSSRQPCPWHWSSPVPRAHEPDEQPAWYPAMPSARVRIDRETHTAVEDMLVIAEQTGAESATFTVTQTARIDDLAKHQDVLVVAAQATRSLGSLRRRGLGWVGIACTSHEPDEDTVRRFLQLKQP
;
A
#
# COMPACT_ATOMS: atom_id res chain seq x y z
N MET A 1 23.39 -3.91 -6.74
CA MET A 1 22.73 -2.72 -6.17
C MET A 1 22.18 -3.10 -4.80
N HIS A 2 22.83 -2.66 -3.72
CA HIS A 2 22.34 -2.86 -2.35
C HIS A 2 21.18 -1.90 -2.09
N ASN A 3 19.97 -2.43 -1.97
CA ASN A 3 18.79 -1.64 -1.60
C ASN A 3 18.69 -1.61 -0.06
N THR A 4 19.61 -0.89 0.60
CA THR A 4 19.54 -0.65 2.04
C THR A 4 18.36 0.28 2.31
N ILE A 5 17.25 -0.29 2.78
CA ILE A 5 16.11 0.48 3.25
C ILE A 5 16.61 1.33 4.42
N SER A 6 16.68 2.64 4.22
CA SER A 6 17.00 3.55 5.32
C SER A 6 15.93 3.41 6.39
N GLN A 7 16.33 3.25 7.66
CA GLN A 7 15.41 3.06 8.79
C GLN A 7 14.35 4.18 8.92
N ARG A 8 14.63 5.37 8.35
CA ARG A 8 13.68 6.49 8.28
C ARG A 8 12.58 6.33 7.21
N HIS A 9 12.81 5.54 6.17
CA HIS A 9 11.90 5.35 5.03
C HIS A 9 11.60 3.87 4.78
N ALA A 10 11.11 3.17 5.81
CA ALA A 10 10.86 1.73 5.72
C ALA A 10 9.78 1.34 4.68
N LEU A 11 8.88 2.27 4.37
CA LEU A 11 7.82 2.10 3.38
C LEU A 11 7.81 3.28 2.40
N PRO A 12 8.23 3.09 1.13
CA PRO A 12 8.17 4.15 0.13
C PRO A 12 6.73 4.49 -0.28
N GLY A 13 6.41 5.78 -0.47
CA GLY A 13 5.11 6.22 -0.98
C GLY A 13 4.72 5.60 -2.33
N SER A 14 5.70 5.28 -3.18
CA SER A 14 5.49 4.55 -4.43
C SER A 14 4.99 3.12 -4.24
N SER A 15 5.43 2.44 -3.17
CA SER A 15 4.94 1.11 -2.81
C SER A 15 3.50 1.17 -2.35
N LEU A 16 3.16 2.18 -1.54
CA LEU A 16 1.79 2.41 -1.10
C LEU A 16 0.85 2.70 -2.27
N LYS A 17 1.24 3.63 -3.16
CA LYS A 17 0.51 3.89 -4.42
C LYS A 17 0.30 2.59 -5.21
N GLY A 18 1.34 1.78 -5.36
CA GLY A 18 1.28 0.52 -6.10
C GLY A 18 0.27 -0.47 -5.52
N VAL A 19 0.23 -0.60 -4.19
CA VAL A 19 -0.74 -1.49 -3.53
C VAL A 19 -2.17 -0.96 -3.64
N VAL A 20 -2.39 0.33 -3.38
CA VAL A 20 -3.73 0.91 -3.49
C VAL A 20 -4.25 0.86 -4.93
N ARG A 21 -3.37 1.10 -5.92
CA ARG A 21 -3.68 0.88 -7.34
C ARG A 21 -4.09 -0.56 -7.64
N ALA A 22 -3.36 -1.54 -7.11
CA ALA A 22 -3.68 -2.95 -7.31
C ALA A 22 -5.06 -3.29 -6.72
N THR A 23 -5.38 -2.76 -5.54
CA THR A 23 -6.71 -2.87 -4.94
C THR A 23 -7.77 -2.24 -5.83
N ALA A 24 -7.55 -1.03 -6.35
CA ALA A 24 -8.47 -0.38 -7.28
C ALA A 24 -8.69 -1.24 -8.55
N GLY A 25 -7.64 -1.84 -9.11
CA GLY A 25 -7.74 -2.75 -10.25
C GLY A 25 -8.53 -4.04 -9.94
N LEU A 26 -8.40 -4.60 -8.75
CA LEU A 26 -9.23 -5.73 -8.31
C LEU A 26 -10.71 -5.36 -8.18
N LEU A 27 -10.99 -4.12 -7.75
CA LEU A 27 -12.35 -3.64 -7.53
C LEU A 27 -13.03 -3.19 -8.82
N LEU A 28 -12.34 -2.46 -9.70
CA LEU A 28 -12.91 -1.82 -10.89
C LEU A 28 -12.61 -2.55 -12.21
N GLY A 29 -11.70 -3.53 -12.19
CA GLY A 29 -11.11 -4.14 -13.38
C GLY A 29 -9.74 -3.53 -13.70
N THR A 30 -8.77 -4.37 -14.08
CA THR A 30 -7.38 -3.91 -14.34
C THR A 30 -7.26 -3.01 -15.56
N ASP A 31 -8.15 -3.17 -16.53
CA ASP A 31 -8.17 -2.39 -17.78
C ASP A 31 -9.11 -1.17 -17.71
N ASN A 32 -9.72 -0.92 -16.54
CA ASN A 32 -10.61 0.21 -16.36
C ASN A 32 -9.82 1.53 -16.48
N PRO A 33 -10.18 2.43 -17.41
CA PRO A 33 -9.42 3.65 -17.69
C PRO A 33 -9.30 4.57 -16.48
N VAL A 34 -10.27 4.54 -15.55
CA VAL A 34 -10.26 5.34 -14.32
C VAL A 34 -9.06 4.97 -13.44
N VAL A 35 -8.61 3.71 -13.43
CA VAL A 35 -7.44 3.29 -12.64
C VAL A 35 -6.16 3.95 -13.19
N ALA A 36 -6.02 4.03 -14.52
CA ALA A 36 -4.90 4.72 -15.14
C ALA A 36 -4.98 6.25 -14.95
N GLU A 37 -6.18 6.82 -14.97
CA GLU A 37 -6.44 8.23 -14.73
C GLU A 37 -6.02 8.65 -13.31
N VAL A 38 -6.37 7.85 -12.31
CA VAL A 38 -6.09 8.14 -10.89
C VAL A 38 -4.66 7.78 -10.50
N PHE A 39 -4.13 6.63 -10.90
CA PHE A 39 -2.82 6.14 -10.42
C PHE A 39 -1.67 6.33 -11.43
N GLY A 40 -1.97 6.86 -12.61
CA GLY A 40 -1.06 6.94 -13.76
C GLY A 40 -0.85 5.61 -14.47
N SER A 41 -0.12 5.63 -15.57
CA SER A 41 0.33 4.49 -16.35
C SER A 41 1.70 4.79 -16.98
N SER A 42 2.22 3.89 -17.81
CA SER A 42 3.41 4.18 -18.61
C SER A 42 3.18 5.30 -19.65
N ARG A 43 1.91 5.56 -20.00
CA ARG A 43 1.51 6.57 -21.02
C ARG A 43 0.95 7.85 -20.39
N GLN A 44 0.52 7.81 -19.15
CA GLN A 44 -0.12 8.93 -18.45
C GLN A 44 0.53 9.14 -17.09
N PRO A 45 1.10 10.31 -16.78
CA PRO A 45 1.67 10.57 -15.46
C PRO A 45 0.58 10.53 -14.37
N CYS A 46 0.97 10.14 -13.16
CA CYS A 46 0.08 10.16 -12.00
C CYS A 46 -0.17 11.61 -11.56
N PRO A 47 -1.42 12.08 -11.44
CA PRO A 47 -1.72 13.46 -11.03
C PRO A 47 -1.59 13.69 -9.51
N TRP A 48 -1.16 12.67 -8.76
CA TRP A 48 -1.01 12.68 -7.31
C TRP A 48 0.42 12.37 -6.88
N HIS A 49 0.91 13.14 -5.90
CA HIS A 49 2.08 12.81 -5.12
C HIS A 49 1.70 12.04 -3.86
N TRP A 50 2.46 10.98 -3.54
CA TRP A 50 2.25 10.13 -2.37
C TRP A 50 3.46 10.25 -1.46
N SER A 51 3.26 10.78 -0.24
CA SER A 51 4.34 10.82 0.75
C SER A 51 4.69 9.41 1.22
N SER A 52 5.94 9.22 1.67
CA SER A 52 6.26 8.04 2.48
C SER A 52 5.50 8.13 3.81
N PRO A 53 4.91 7.03 4.30
CA PRO A 53 4.29 7.03 5.62
C PRO A 53 5.30 7.31 6.73
N VAL A 54 4.89 8.14 7.67
CA VAL A 54 5.62 8.48 8.89
C VAL A 54 4.92 7.80 10.07
N PRO A 55 5.60 6.93 10.84
CA PRO A 55 5.06 6.34 12.04
C PRO A 55 4.53 7.40 13.01
N ARG A 56 3.52 7.06 13.80
CA ARG A 56 3.05 7.93 14.90
C ARG A 56 3.91 7.67 16.13
N ALA A 57 4.25 8.73 16.88
CA ALA A 57 4.83 8.57 18.22
C ALA A 57 3.77 8.01 19.19
N HIS A 58 4.17 7.10 20.08
CA HIS A 58 3.26 6.58 21.11
C HIS A 58 3.17 7.55 22.28
N GLU A 59 4.30 8.16 22.66
CA GLU A 59 4.40 9.14 23.73
C GLU A 59 4.75 10.55 23.20
N PRO A 60 4.35 11.64 23.89
CA PRO A 60 4.59 13.02 23.45
C PRO A 60 6.06 13.37 23.19
N ASP A 61 6.97 12.78 23.98
CA ASP A 61 8.42 13.03 23.90
C ASP A 61 9.17 11.96 23.08
N GLU A 62 8.46 10.97 22.52
CA GLU A 62 9.05 9.92 21.70
C GLU A 62 9.24 10.40 20.26
N GLN A 63 10.40 10.12 19.68
CA GLN A 63 10.62 10.35 18.25
C GLN A 63 9.88 9.28 17.45
N PRO A 64 9.01 9.65 16.49
CA PRO A 64 8.29 8.68 15.68
C PRO A 64 9.26 7.83 14.86
N ALA A 65 9.22 6.52 15.07
CA ALA A 65 10.14 5.58 14.45
C ALA A 65 9.43 4.28 14.05
N TRP A 66 9.97 3.62 13.02
CA TRP A 66 9.62 2.24 12.71
C TRP A 66 10.20 1.32 13.79
N TYR A 67 9.54 0.20 14.05
CA TYR A 67 10.10 -0.83 14.93
C TYR A 67 11.48 -1.29 14.42
N PRO A 68 12.40 -1.67 15.33
CA PRO A 68 13.66 -2.26 14.94
C PRO A 68 13.45 -3.40 13.95
N ALA A 69 14.25 -3.43 12.89
CA ALA A 69 14.18 -4.49 11.91
C ALA A 69 14.56 -5.83 12.55
N MET A 70 13.68 -6.82 12.43
CA MET A 70 13.88 -8.16 12.97
C MET A 70 14.28 -9.12 11.84
N PRO A 71 15.32 -9.95 12.03
CA PRO A 71 15.70 -10.96 11.06
C PRO A 71 14.61 -12.04 10.97
N SER A 72 14.35 -12.48 9.74
CA SER A 72 13.37 -13.50 9.40
C SER A 72 14.04 -14.50 8.47
N ALA A 73 14.32 -15.70 8.98
CA ALA A 73 14.85 -16.79 8.19
C ALA A 73 13.71 -17.62 7.59
N ARG A 74 13.88 -18.06 6.34
CA ARG A 74 12.93 -18.93 5.64
C ARG A 74 13.65 -20.08 5.02
N VAL A 75 13.12 -21.28 5.26
CA VAL A 75 13.55 -22.50 4.61
C VAL A 75 12.37 -23.06 3.82
N ARG A 76 12.65 -23.57 2.61
CA ARG A 76 11.68 -24.42 1.91
C ARG A 76 11.86 -25.85 2.41
N ILE A 77 10.77 -26.47 2.84
CA ILE A 77 10.75 -27.87 3.25
C ILE A 77 10.30 -28.71 2.06
N ASP A 78 11.07 -29.75 1.74
CA ASP A 78 10.69 -30.80 0.81
C ASP A 78 9.51 -31.60 1.40
N ARG A 79 8.47 -31.81 0.60
CA ARG A 79 7.23 -32.45 1.08
C ARG A 79 7.34 -33.96 1.18
N GLU A 80 8.27 -34.58 0.44
CA GLU A 80 8.47 -36.03 0.40
C GLU A 80 9.50 -36.46 1.44
N THR A 81 10.63 -35.75 1.52
CA THR A 81 11.73 -36.10 2.44
C THR A 81 11.61 -35.43 3.80
N HIS A 82 10.73 -34.43 3.95
CA HIS A 82 10.60 -33.59 5.15
C HIS A 82 11.91 -32.87 5.55
N THR A 83 12.86 -32.73 4.62
CA THR A 83 14.12 -32.02 4.85
C THR A 83 14.08 -30.61 4.30
N ALA A 84 15.02 -29.75 4.73
CA ALA A 84 15.22 -28.47 4.07
C ALA A 84 15.77 -28.68 2.66
N VAL A 85 15.23 -27.97 1.67
CA VAL A 85 15.77 -27.98 0.32
C VAL A 85 17.07 -27.18 0.31
N GLU A 86 18.11 -27.74 -0.28
CA GLU A 86 19.43 -27.12 -0.44
C GLU A 86 19.30 -25.75 -1.14
N ASP A 87 20.13 -24.79 -0.72
CA ASP A 87 20.17 -23.40 -1.21
C ASP A 87 18.86 -22.61 -1.12
N MET A 88 17.88 -23.07 -0.34
CA MET A 88 16.59 -22.41 -0.15
C MET A 88 16.44 -21.75 1.24
N LEU A 89 17.56 -21.33 1.84
CA LEU A 89 17.57 -20.43 2.98
C LEU A 89 17.52 -18.98 2.50
N VAL A 90 16.44 -18.28 2.82
CA VAL A 90 16.30 -16.83 2.59
C VAL A 90 16.26 -16.12 3.94
N ILE A 91 17.24 -15.26 4.18
CA ILE A 91 17.23 -14.33 5.30
C ILE A 91 16.69 -12.99 4.80
N ALA A 92 15.67 -12.47 5.47
CA ALA A 92 15.08 -11.18 5.19
C ALA A 92 14.95 -10.37 6.49
N GLU A 93 14.80 -9.06 6.36
CA GLU A 93 14.44 -8.21 7.49
C GLU A 93 12.95 -7.84 7.43
N GLN A 94 12.35 -7.66 8.60
CA GLN A 94 10.95 -7.29 8.75
C GLN A 94 10.83 -6.16 9.76
N THR A 95 10.00 -5.18 9.47
CA THR A 95 9.71 -4.03 10.34
C THR A 95 8.24 -3.63 10.20
N GLY A 96 7.77 -2.77 11.09
CA GLY A 96 6.42 -2.26 11.12
C GLY A 96 6.28 -1.07 12.05
N ALA A 97 5.05 -0.63 12.25
CA ALA A 97 4.64 0.36 13.24
C ALA A 97 3.19 0.04 13.60
N GLU A 98 2.72 0.47 14.78
CA GLU A 98 1.31 0.34 15.15
C GLU A 98 0.42 1.19 14.23
N SER A 99 0.87 2.41 13.92
CA SER A 99 0.21 3.29 12.97
C SER A 99 1.21 4.21 12.28
N ALA A 100 0.87 4.65 11.07
CA ALA A 100 1.63 5.62 10.30
C ALA A 100 0.69 6.50 9.48
N THR A 101 1.09 7.75 9.25
CA THR A 101 0.32 8.72 8.45
C THR A 101 1.06 9.04 7.16
N PHE A 102 0.33 9.18 6.06
CA PHE A 102 0.85 9.66 4.78
C PHE A 102 -0.13 10.64 4.17
N THR A 103 0.34 11.42 3.21
CA THR A 103 -0.47 12.38 2.47
C THR A 103 -0.48 12.05 0.98
N VAL A 104 -1.64 12.28 0.36
CA VAL A 104 -1.82 12.24 -1.09
C VAL A 104 -2.18 13.65 -1.52
N THR A 105 -1.30 14.27 -2.31
CA THR A 105 -1.44 15.68 -2.71
C THR A 105 -1.61 15.77 -4.21
N GLN A 106 -2.59 16.56 -4.67
CA GLN A 106 -2.78 16.84 -6.08
C GLN A 106 -1.58 17.63 -6.63
N THR A 107 -0.98 17.14 -7.71
CA THR A 107 0.17 17.78 -8.37
C THR A 107 -0.11 18.20 -9.81
N ALA A 108 -1.26 17.82 -10.37
CA ALA A 108 -1.69 18.21 -11.71
C ALA A 108 -3.18 18.58 -11.71
N ARG A 109 -3.63 19.30 -12.74
CA ARG A 109 -5.06 19.60 -12.93
C ARG A 109 -5.85 18.30 -13.13
N ILE A 110 -7.00 18.21 -12.48
CA ILE A 110 -7.94 17.08 -12.56
C ILE A 110 -9.31 17.69 -12.87
N ASP A 111 -9.97 17.19 -13.92
CA ASP A 111 -11.26 17.73 -14.34
C ASP A 111 -12.42 17.24 -13.47
N ASP A 112 -12.36 15.99 -13.00
CA ASP A 112 -13.32 15.40 -12.07
C ASP A 112 -12.62 14.95 -10.78
N LEU A 113 -12.41 15.91 -9.88
CA LEU A 113 -11.71 15.70 -8.61
C LEU A 113 -12.47 14.73 -7.69
N ALA A 114 -13.81 14.84 -7.66
CA ALA A 114 -14.66 14.01 -6.80
C ALA A 114 -14.54 12.53 -7.17
N LYS A 115 -14.58 12.20 -8.47
CA LYS A 115 -14.33 10.84 -8.96
C LYS A 115 -12.96 10.31 -8.51
N HIS A 116 -11.91 11.13 -8.61
CA HIS A 116 -10.58 10.70 -8.16
C HIS A 116 -10.54 10.45 -6.65
N GLN A 117 -11.16 11.32 -5.87
CA GLN A 117 -11.24 11.18 -4.41
C GLN A 117 -12.01 9.92 -4.01
N ASP A 118 -13.17 9.65 -4.62
CA ASP A 118 -13.95 8.44 -4.39
C ASP A 118 -13.10 7.17 -4.65
N VAL A 119 -12.36 7.14 -5.77
CA VAL A 119 -11.47 6.01 -6.10
C VAL A 119 -10.35 5.86 -5.08
N LEU A 120 -9.67 6.95 -4.71
CA LEU A 120 -8.58 6.92 -3.74
C LEU A 120 -9.05 6.42 -2.37
N VAL A 121 -10.15 6.98 -1.86
CA VAL A 121 -10.68 6.66 -0.54
C VAL A 121 -11.17 5.22 -0.50
N VAL A 122 -12.00 4.79 -1.45
CA VAL A 122 -12.56 3.43 -1.45
C VAL A 122 -11.46 2.38 -1.65
N ALA A 123 -10.52 2.60 -2.59
CA ALA A 123 -9.43 1.66 -2.81
C ALA A 123 -8.46 1.60 -1.61
N ALA A 124 -8.22 2.72 -0.93
CA ALA A 124 -7.43 2.74 0.30
C ALA A 124 -8.14 1.95 1.41
N GLN A 125 -9.41 2.23 1.69
CA GLN A 125 -10.21 1.54 2.71
C GLN A 125 -10.29 0.01 2.47
N ALA A 126 -10.36 -0.40 1.20
CA ALA A 126 -10.38 -1.80 0.80
C ALA A 126 -9.01 -2.48 0.86
N THR A 127 -7.91 -1.73 0.96
CA THR A 127 -6.57 -2.28 1.03
C THR A 127 -6.31 -2.88 2.42
N ARG A 128 -6.11 -4.20 2.49
CA ARG A 128 -5.93 -4.93 3.76
C ARG A 128 -4.50 -5.34 4.10
N SER A 129 -3.57 -5.12 3.18
CA SER A 129 -2.19 -5.57 3.42
C SER A 129 -1.16 -4.81 2.60
N LEU A 130 0.00 -4.54 3.21
CA LEU A 130 1.18 -3.92 2.61
C LEU A 130 2.38 -4.88 2.62
N GLY A 131 3.34 -4.63 1.74
CA GLY A 131 4.54 -5.46 1.63
C GLY A 131 4.30 -6.86 1.05
N SER A 132 5.25 -7.74 1.34
CA SER A 132 5.27 -9.14 0.87
C SER A 132 4.77 -10.08 1.98
N LEU A 133 4.31 -11.29 1.59
CA LEU A 133 3.98 -12.41 2.51
C LEU A 133 2.66 -12.29 3.29
N ARG A 134 1.70 -11.64 2.67
CA ARG A 134 0.29 -11.51 3.11
C ARG A 134 -0.31 -12.85 3.57
N ARG A 135 0.01 -13.94 2.86
CA ARG A 135 -0.45 -15.32 3.16
C ARG A 135 0.15 -15.93 4.43
N ARG A 136 1.08 -15.25 5.10
CA ARG A 136 1.78 -15.74 6.30
C ARG A 136 1.54 -14.84 7.51
N GLY A 137 0.46 -14.05 7.50
CA GLY A 137 0.05 -13.24 8.65
C GLY A 137 0.80 -11.90 8.79
N LEU A 138 1.60 -11.50 7.80
CA LEU A 138 2.39 -10.27 7.87
C LEU A 138 1.80 -9.15 7.00
N GLY A 139 2.04 -7.93 7.45
CA GLY A 139 1.69 -6.71 6.71
C GLY A 139 0.21 -6.39 6.67
N TRP A 140 -0.60 -6.93 7.58
CA TRP A 140 -2.02 -6.57 7.72
C TRP A 140 -2.16 -5.13 8.15
N VAL A 141 -3.01 -4.38 7.44
CA VAL A 141 -3.27 -2.97 7.74
C VAL A 141 -4.73 -2.62 7.49
N GLY A 142 -5.20 -1.56 8.14
CA GLY A 142 -6.32 -0.75 7.67
C GLY A 142 -5.79 0.60 7.20
N ILE A 143 -6.35 1.13 6.12
CA ILE A 143 -6.08 2.49 5.68
C ILE A 143 -7.38 3.26 5.77
N ALA A 144 -7.40 4.37 6.51
CA ALA A 144 -8.53 5.27 6.61
C ALA A 144 -8.11 6.66 6.12
N CYS A 145 -8.99 7.31 5.35
CA CYS A 145 -8.78 8.70 4.97
C CYS A 145 -9.37 9.60 6.06
N THR A 146 -8.54 10.49 6.62
CA THR A 146 -8.97 11.42 7.67
C THR A 146 -9.55 12.72 7.15
N SER A 147 -9.33 13.05 5.88
CA SER A 147 -9.84 14.28 5.25
C SER A 147 -11.11 14.07 4.43
N HIS A 148 -11.39 12.85 4.00
CA HIS A 148 -12.54 12.48 3.18
C HIS A 148 -13.04 11.12 3.64
N GLU A 149 -13.96 11.11 4.61
CA GLU A 149 -14.55 9.87 5.10
C GLU A 149 -15.53 9.32 4.06
N PRO A 150 -15.41 8.04 3.62
CA PRO A 150 -16.32 7.48 2.66
C PRO A 150 -17.70 7.25 3.29
N ASP A 151 -18.73 7.82 2.68
CA ASP A 151 -20.13 7.52 2.98
C ASP A 151 -20.71 6.51 1.99
N GLU A 152 -21.99 6.14 2.17
CA GLU A 152 -22.67 5.20 1.29
C GLU A 152 -22.71 5.72 -0.16
N ASP A 153 -22.90 7.02 -0.36
CA ASP A 153 -22.96 7.60 -1.69
C ASP A 153 -21.60 7.59 -2.40
N THR A 154 -20.50 7.75 -1.66
CA THR A 154 -19.13 7.56 -2.14
C THR A 154 -18.93 6.16 -2.68
N VAL A 155 -19.38 5.15 -1.93
CA VAL A 155 -19.32 3.74 -2.39
C VAL A 155 -20.20 3.53 -3.61
N ARG A 156 -21.42 4.09 -3.64
CA ARG A 156 -22.32 3.98 -4.80
C ARG A 156 -21.72 4.60 -6.06
N ARG A 157 -21.19 5.82 -5.98
CA ARG A 157 -20.51 6.49 -7.10
C ARG A 157 -19.31 5.69 -7.57
N PHE A 158 -18.50 5.17 -6.65
CA PHE A 158 -17.39 4.28 -6.98
C PHE A 158 -17.84 3.02 -7.74
N LEU A 159 -18.91 2.36 -7.28
CA LEU A 159 -19.42 1.15 -7.93
C LEU A 159 -19.98 1.41 -9.33
N GLN A 160 -20.49 2.61 -9.62
CA GLN A 160 -20.91 3.02 -10.97
C GLN A 160 -19.74 3.14 -11.95
N LEU A 161 -18.51 3.23 -11.46
CA LEU A 161 -17.30 3.26 -12.30
C LEU A 161 -16.89 1.87 -12.80
N LYS A 162 -17.49 0.79 -12.29
CA LYS A 162 -17.30 -0.55 -12.86
C LYS A 162 -17.84 -0.58 -14.28
N GLN A 163 -16.97 -0.84 -15.24
CA GLN A 163 -17.41 -1.22 -16.57
C GLN A 163 -17.90 -2.68 -16.53
N PRO A 164 -18.93 -3.04 -17.32
CA PRO A 164 -19.42 -4.41 -17.44
C PRO A 164 -18.37 -5.37 -18.01
#